data_AF-A0A3G9IW06-F1
#
_entry.id   AF-A0A3G9IW06-F1
#
_cell.length_a   1.000
_cell.length_b   1.000
_cell.length_c   1.000
_cell.angle_alpha   90.00
_cell.angle_beta   90.00
_cell.angle_gamma   90.00
#
_symmetry.space_group_name_H-M   'P 1'
#
loop_
_entity.id
_entity.type
_entity.pdbx_description
1 polymer ?
#
loop_
_entity_poly.entity_id
_entity_poly.type
_entity_poly.pdbx_seq_one_letter_code
_entity_poly.pdbx_strand_id
1 'polypeptide(L)'
;MRESEVFSHVVSSWLREVPDLEMKELVEAAAVLRVFNQELLSYVLDKEVRFDQFRQLADYSFVQRIDRGWLLHDLLREAINEELQLRVPDYYEKLRKRCVVYYYRKLQGSTRNKSMSWENAEWIYYIGNQLIHSLFYQQSTTHRFEALTLSNWDDVNQYIEQRYRTVKEFPVHRIHPVTKENFEYVYTVEDSLNALKHIHLEELYALDPSCVKLVRDANETICGLFIIIPINERTLSYLRTQPLSSAYFSSLPESELDELKAPGNQRSGYFIKTLDVCDPSDEAMMQATGIAFITHMLSAGFVVAAPPPHPLPRDILLSLGCEIPDVVHYDYDERTPTPYYVIDTRGKKLHDYLNRMISSIGLADEIEEGSVPSFLLTKRETEVVELLVKGSSNAEIASRLFLSEATVKKHVAHIFKKLNVKSRGQLSHLYTKKTKP
;
A
#
# COMPACT_ATOMS: atom_id res chain seq x y z
N MET A 1 -11.24 11.05 34.92
CA MET A 1 -11.67 11.58 33.61
C MET A 1 -11.59 10.45 32.62
N ARG A 2 -12.65 10.19 31.86
CA ARG A 2 -12.63 9.16 30.80
C ARG A 2 -11.71 9.63 29.68
N GLU A 3 -10.93 8.74 29.05
CA GLU A 3 -10.05 9.08 27.91
C GLU A 3 -10.79 9.88 26.81
N SER A 4 -12.06 9.55 26.58
CA SER A 4 -12.93 10.26 25.61
C SER A 4 -13.23 11.73 25.96
N GLU A 5 -13.24 12.09 27.24
CA GLU A 5 -13.45 13.47 27.71
C GLU A 5 -12.17 14.30 27.61
N VAL A 6 -11.00 13.69 27.88
CA VAL A 6 -9.68 14.30 27.63
C VAL A 6 -9.50 14.54 26.13
N PHE A 7 -9.83 13.52 25.33
CA PHE A 7 -9.70 13.53 23.88
C PHE A 7 -10.53 14.63 23.22
N SER A 8 -11.82 14.73 23.55
CA SER A 8 -12.69 15.80 23.04
C SER A 8 -12.20 17.20 23.45
N HIS A 9 -11.63 17.32 24.65
CA HIS A 9 -11.05 18.58 25.11
C HIS A 9 -9.78 18.96 24.35
N VAL A 10 -8.91 17.99 24.05
CA VAL A 10 -7.67 18.20 23.29
C VAL A 10 -7.97 18.56 21.84
N VAL A 11 -8.86 17.83 21.16
CA VAL A 11 -9.28 18.13 19.78
C VAL A 11 -9.96 19.51 19.71
N SER A 12 -10.85 19.84 20.64
CA SER A 12 -11.50 21.17 20.69
C SER A 12 -10.54 22.30 21.09
N SER A 13 -9.43 22.00 21.76
CA SER A 13 -8.38 22.98 22.03
C SER A 13 -7.49 23.19 20.79
N TRP A 14 -7.15 22.12 20.07
CA TRP A 14 -6.36 22.20 18.84
C TRP A 14 -7.11 22.89 17.70
N LEU A 15 -8.40 22.62 17.55
CA LEU A 15 -9.22 23.29 16.53
C LEU A 15 -9.42 24.79 16.80
N ARG A 16 -9.17 25.28 18.03
CA ARG A 16 -9.15 26.73 18.34
C ARG A 16 -7.92 27.43 17.76
N GLU A 17 -6.84 26.70 17.46
CA GLU A 17 -5.62 27.24 16.84
C GLU A 17 -5.76 27.46 15.33
N VAL A 18 -6.82 26.91 14.72
CA VAL A 18 -7.09 27.01 13.28
C VAL A 18 -7.88 28.31 13.00
N PRO A 19 -7.25 29.34 12.41
CA PRO A 19 -7.90 30.60 12.08
C PRO A 19 -8.74 30.45 10.82
N ASP A 20 -9.74 31.32 10.68
CA ASP A 20 -10.61 31.50 9.51
C ASP A 20 -10.97 30.23 8.71
N LEU A 21 -11.49 30.40 7.50
CA LEU A 21 -11.99 29.29 6.69
C LEU A 21 -10.87 28.67 5.83
N GLU A 22 -9.83 29.45 5.48
CA GLU A 22 -8.78 29.00 4.56
C GLU A 22 -7.84 27.99 5.24
N MET A 23 -7.44 28.23 6.49
CA MET A 23 -6.59 27.28 7.21
C MET A 23 -7.36 26.04 7.61
N LYS A 24 -8.67 26.14 7.86
CA LYS A 24 -9.52 24.96 8.11
C LYS A 24 -9.50 24.00 6.94
N GLU A 25 -9.65 24.51 5.72
CA GLU A 25 -9.60 23.70 4.51
C GLU A 25 -8.23 23.01 4.31
N LEU A 26 -7.14 23.70 4.68
CA LEU A 26 -5.79 23.14 4.66
C LEU A 26 -5.59 22.02 5.68
N VAL A 27 -6.12 22.19 6.90
CA VAL A 27 -6.07 21.15 7.94
C VAL A 27 -6.92 19.95 7.52
N GLU A 28 -8.10 20.18 6.94
CA GLU A 28 -8.97 19.11 6.43
C GLU A 28 -8.28 18.31 5.31
N ALA A 29 -7.65 18.98 4.34
CA ALA A 29 -6.87 18.30 3.30
C ALA A 29 -5.63 17.59 3.85
N ALA A 30 -4.95 18.20 4.82
CA ALA A 30 -3.83 17.59 5.55
C ALA A 30 -4.26 16.40 6.41
N ALA A 31 -5.54 16.29 6.79
CA ALA A 31 -6.07 15.14 7.51
C ALA A 31 -6.35 13.96 6.59
N VAL A 32 -6.91 14.21 5.40
CA VAL A 32 -7.08 13.19 4.37
C VAL A 32 -5.72 12.62 3.96
N LEU A 33 -4.70 13.48 3.83
CA LEU A 33 -3.32 13.08 3.55
C LEU A 33 -2.63 12.48 4.79
N ARG A 34 -1.98 11.31 4.65
CA ARG A 34 -1.12 10.76 5.73
C ARG A 34 0.18 11.55 5.89
N VAL A 35 0.73 11.99 4.77
CA VAL A 35 1.91 12.86 4.69
C VAL A 35 1.63 13.91 3.63
N PHE A 36 1.97 15.17 3.93
CA PHE A 36 1.74 16.28 3.04
C PHE A 36 2.97 17.18 2.88
N ASN A 37 2.98 17.94 1.79
CA ASN A 37 3.85 19.08 1.53
C ASN A 37 3.05 20.14 0.75
N GLN A 38 3.64 21.30 0.50
CA GLN A 38 2.95 22.40 -0.17
C GLN A 38 2.43 22.01 -1.56
N GLU A 39 3.23 21.28 -2.35
CA GLU A 39 2.84 20.86 -3.70
C GLU A 39 1.67 19.88 -3.69
N LEU A 40 1.70 18.91 -2.76
CA LEU A 40 0.65 17.90 -2.62
C LEU A 40 -0.65 18.51 -2.10
N LEU A 41 -0.58 19.44 -1.13
CA LEU A 41 -1.76 20.18 -0.69
C LEU A 41 -2.36 21.00 -1.84
N SER A 42 -1.50 21.68 -2.62
CA SER A 42 -1.97 22.44 -3.78
C SER A 42 -2.64 21.54 -4.81
N TYR A 43 -2.06 20.36 -5.02
CA TYR A 43 -2.64 19.38 -5.92
C TYR A 43 -3.98 18.84 -5.39
N VAL A 44 -4.07 18.43 -4.14
CA VAL A 44 -5.30 17.82 -3.59
C VAL A 44 -6.42 18.86 -3.47
N LEU A 45 -6.11 20.12 -3.15
CA LEU A 45 -7.10 21.20 -3.08
C LEU A 45 -7.47 21.82 -4.44
N ASP A 46 -6.73 21.47 -5.50
CA ASP A 46 -6.90 22.07 -6.83
C ASP A 46 -6.72 23.60 -6.89
N LYS A 47 -5.85 24.12 -6.02
CA LYS A 47 -5.54 25.55 -5.94
C LYS A 47 -4.12 25.75 -5.43
N GLU A 48 -3.52 26.89 -5.73
CA GLU A 48 -2.20 27.22 -5.20
C GLU A 48 -2.29 27.44 -3.69
N VAL A 49 -1.56 26.63 -2.91
CA VAL A 49 -1.32 26.88 -1.49
C VAL A 49 -0.11 27.79 -1.38
N ARG A 50 -0.31 28.99 -0.84
CA ARG A 50 0.77 29.96 -0.71
C ARG A 50 1.77 29.51 0.36
N PHE A 51 3.00 30.02 0.26
CA PHE A 51 4.07 29.63 1.18
C PHE A 51 3.80 30.05 2.63
N ASP A 52 3.18 31.22 2.84
CA ASP A 52 2.75 31.71 4.16
C ASP A 52 1.70 30.80 4.80
N GLN A 53 0.68 30.39 4.04
CA GLN A 53 -0.35 29.45 4.51
C GLN A 53 0.27 28.09 4.87
N PHE A 54 1.15 27.57 4.01
CA PHE A 54 1.83 26.30 4.26
C PHE A 54 2.73 26.36 5.49
N ARG A 55 3.52 27.43 5.65
CA ARG A 55 4.33 27.69 6.85
C ARG A 55 3.48 27.70 8.11
N GLN A 56 2.35 28.41 8.06
CA GLN A 56 1.44 28.50 9.20
C GLN A 56 0.86 27.13 9.59
N LEU A 57 0.44 26.32 8.62
CA LEU A 57 0.02 24.94 8.87
C LEU A 57 1.16 24.13 9.50
N ALA A 58 2.37 24.22 8.93
CA ALA A 58 3.54 23.50 9.40
C ALA A 58 4.00 23.87 10.82
N ASP A 59 3.63 25.06 11.30
CA ASP A 59 3.97 25.58 12.63
C ASP A 59 2.91 25.24 13.70
N TYR A 60 1.78 24.60 13.34
CA TYR A 60 0.80 24.15 14.33
C TYR A 60 1.37 23.09 15.26
N SER A 61 0.95 23.16 16.52
CA SER A 61 1.42 22.28 17.60
C SER A 61 1.18 20.78 17.34
N PHE A 62 0.17 20.48 16.52
CA PHE A 62 -0.24 19.13 16.14
C PHE A 62 0.33 18.69 14.78
N VAL A 63 1.22 19.47 14.16
CA VAL A 63 1.90 19.12 12.91
C VAL A 63 3.35 18.77 13.21
N GLN A 64 3.81 17.63 12.69
CA GLN A 64 5.17 17.17 12.86
C GLN A 64 5.90 17.07 11.52
N ARG A 65 7.13 17.59 11.47
CA ARG A 65 8.03 17.38 10.33
C ARG A 65 8.66 15.98 10.39
N ILE A 66 8.63 15.30 9.26
CA ILE A 66 9.32 14.02 9.02
C ILE A 66 10.25 14.15 7.80
N ASP A 67 11.06 13.12 7.53
CA ASP A 67 12.02 13.11 6.42
C ASP A 67 11.40 13.43 5.05
N ARG A 68 10.12 13.09 4.86
CA ARG A 68 9.42 13.12 3.57
C ARG A 68 8.33 14.19 3.47
N GLY A 69 8.16 15.01 4.50
CA GLY A 69 7.14 16.04 4.54
C GLY A 69 6.67 16.34 5.96
N TRP A 70 5.38 16.52 6.10
CA TRP A 70 4.70 16.82 7.35
C TRP A 70 3.52 15.89 7.53
N LEU A 71 3.17 15.60 8.78
CA LEU A 71 1.98 14.83 9.13
C LEU A 71 1.24 15.52 10.27
N LEU A 72 -0.07 15.32 10.32
CA LEU A 72 -0.85 15.65 11.50
C LEU A 72 -0.69 14.54 12.55
N HIS A 73 -0.73 14.92 13.82
CA HIS A 73 -0.82 13.95 14.91
C HIS A 73 -1.97 12.96 14.66
N ASP A 74 -1.70 11.67 14.80
CA ASP A 74 -2.60 10.59 14.33
C ASP A 74 -4.02 10.71 14.86
N LEU A 75 -4.17 10.94 16.16
CA LEU A 75 -5.47 11.13 16.81
C LEU A 75 -6.30 12.29 16.24
N LEU A 76 -5.68 13.42 15.93
CA LEU A 76 -6.38 14.56 15.34
C LEU A 76 -6.74 14.27 13.87
N ARG A 77 -5.80 13.65 13.15
CA ARG A 77 -6.00 13.23 11.76
C ARG A 77 -7.21 12.30 11.64
N GLU A 78 -7.32 11.31 12.53
CA GLU A 78 -8.43 10.37 12.59
C GLU A 78 -9.75 11.09 12.91
N ALA A 79 -9.79 11.90 13.96
CA ALA A 79 -10.99 12.64 14.35
C ALA A 79 -11.49 13.57 13.23
N ILE A 80 -10.60 14.29 12.54
CA ILE A 80 -10.97 15.17 11.42
C ILE A 80 -11.46 14.35 10.22
N ASN A 81 -10.83 13.21 9.91
CA ASN A 81 -11.29 12.34 8.83
C ASN A 81 -12.69 11.78 9.09
N GLU A 82 -12.95 11.30 10.31
CA GLU A 82 -14.28 10.81 10.70
C GLU A 82 -15.33 11.93 10.61
N GLU A 83 -15.01 13.13 11.10
CA GLU A 83 -15.89 14.29 11.03
C GLU A 83 -16.18 14.71 9.58
N LEU A 84 -15.16 14.73 8.72
CA LEU A 84 -15.29 15.07 7.31
C LEU A 84 -16.17 14.07 6.55
N GLN A 85 -15.97 12.77 6.79
CA GLN A 85 -16.77 11.72 6.18
C GLN A 85 -18.25 11.83 6.57
N LEU A 86 -18.54 12.23 7.81
CA LEU A 86 -19.92 12.40 8.28
C LEU A 86 -20.54 13.72 7.83
N ARG A 87 -19.81 14.83 7.90
CA ARG A 87 -20.34 16.18 7.64
C ARG A 87 -20.42 16.51 6.16
N VAL A 88 -19.40 16.15 5.37
CA VAL A 88 -19.29 16.51 3.95
C VAL A 88 -18.69 15.35 3.13
N PRO A 89 -19.39 14.21 3.01
CA PRO A 89 -18.87 12.99 2.39
C PRO A 89 -18.35 13.19 0.96
N ASP A 90 -19.07 13.98 0.14
CA ASP A 90 -18.66 14.26 -1.24
C ASP A 90 -17.34 15.04 -1.32
N TYR A 91 -17.08 15.92 -0.34
CA TYR A 91 -15.84 16.68 -0.27
C TYR A 91 -14.67 15.78 0.16
N TYR A 92 -14.87 14.93 1.17
CA TYR A 92 -13.88 13.92 1.55
C TYR A 92 -13.52 13.03 0.36
N GLU A 93 -14.53 12.54 -0.36
CA GLU A 93 -14.33 11.66 -1.51
C GLU A 93 -13.58 12.38 -2.63
N LYS A 94 -13.90 13.65 -2.90
CA LYS A 94 -13.15 14.48 -3.85
C LYS A 94 -11.67 14.59 -3.48
N LEU A 95 -11.34 14.87 -2.22
CA LEU A 95 -9.95 14.94 -1.76
C LEU A 95 -9.24 13.59 -1.88
N ARG A 96 -9.91 12.50 -1.47
CA ARG A 96 -9.39 11.12 -1.55
C ARG A 96 -9.07 10.73 -3.00
N LYS A 97 -10.01 10.94 -3.94
CA LYS A 97 -9.81 10.66 -5.37
C LYS A 97 -8.62 11.40 -5.93
N ARG A 98 -8.45 12.68 -5.57
CA ARG A 98 -7.26 13.44 -5.98
C ARG A 98 -5.99 12.83 -5.39
N CYS A 99 -5.97 12.35 -4.15
CA CYS A 99 -4.83 11.61 -3.62
C CYS A 99 -4.51 10.36 -4.47
N VAL A 100 -5.53 9.56 -4.84
CA VAL A 100 -5.36 8.39 -5.72
C VAL A 100 -4.70 8.78 -7.03
N VAL A 101 -5.22 9.80 -7.72
CA VAL A 101 -4.70 10.25 -9.02
C VAL A 101 -3.28 10.83 -8.89
N TYR A 102 -2.97 11.53 -7.80
CA TYR A 102 -1.62 12.04 -7.53
C TYR A 102 -0.60 10.91 -7.52
N TYR A 103 -0.84 9.92 -6.66
CA TYR A 103 0.11 8.83 -6.47
C TYR A 103 0.15 7.90 -7.68
N TYR A 104 -0.98 7.66 -8.35
CA TYR A 104 -1.00 6.93 -9.62
C TYR A 104 0.00 7.53 -10.63
N ARG A 105 -0.08 8.84 -10.88
CA ARG A 105 0.83 9.52 -11.83
C ARG A 105 2.29 9.44 -11.38
N LYS A 106 2.53 9.58 -10.08
CA LYS A 106 3.87 9.49 -9.49
C LYS A 106 4.48 8.09 -9.63
N LEU A 107 3.66 7.04 -9.49
CA LEU A 107 4.06 5.65 -9.65
C LEU A 107 4.33 5.29 -11.11
N GLN A 108 3.53 5.78 -12.05
CA GLN A 108 3.78 5.60 -13.48
C GLN A 108 5.16 6.13 -13.93
N GLY A 109 5.65 7.21 -13.31
CA GLY A 109 6.96 7.80 -13.60
C GLY A 109 8.15 7.12 -12.91
N SER A 110 7.89 6.18 -11.97
CA SER A 110 8.92 5.60 -11.09
C SER A 110 9.49 4.26 -11.56
N THR A 111 9.23 3.86 -12.81
CA THR A 111 9.57 2.55 -13.44
C THR A 111 11.05 2.12 -13.45
N ARG A 112 11.95 2.80 -12.73
CA ARG A 112 13.39 2.57 -12.79
C ARG A 112 14.12 2.29 -11.48
N ASN A 113 13.49 2.14 -10.32
CA ASN A 113 14.26 1.76 -9.11
C ASN A 113 13.55 0.86 -8.09
N LYS A 114 14.36 -0.02 -7.49
CA LYS A 114 14.09 -1.10 -6.53
C LYS A 114 13.29 -0.69 -5.28
N SER A 115 12.46 -1.64 -4.82
CA SER A 115 11.89 -1.85 -3.47
C SER A 115 11.22 -0.66 -2.77
N MET A 116 9.96 -0.83 -2.36
CA MET A 116 9.22 0.10 -1.48
C MET A 116 9.44 1.59 -1.78
N SER A 117 8.81 2.11 -2.84
CA SER A 117 8.51 3.53 -2.84
C SER A 117 7.33 3.73 -1.87
N TRP A 118 7.47 4.60 -0.88
CA TRP A 118 6.37 4.91 0.06
C TRP A 118 5.12 5.40 -0.67
N GLU A 119 5.32 5.97 -1.86
CA GLU A 119 4.27 6.28 -2.81
C GLU A 119 3.34 5.09 -3.11
N ASN A 120 3.87 3.85 -3.14
CA ASN A 120 3.04 2.67 -3.33
C ASN A 120 2.16 2.41 -2.10
N ALA A 121 2.70 2.57 -0.89
CA ALA A 121 1.95 2.39 0.34
C ALA A 121 0.85 3.45 0.49
N GLU A 122 1.16 4.70 0.12
CA GLU A 122 0.19 5.79 0.07
C GLU A 122 -0.91 5.51 -0.96
N TRP A 123 -0.54 5.12 -2.18
CA TRP A 123 -1.52 4.82 -3.22
C TRP A 123 -2.45 3.68 -2.83
N ILE A 124 -1.93 2.60 -2.23
CA ILE A 124 -2.74 1.48 -1.74
C ILE A 124 -3.69 1.94 -0.63
N TYR A 125 -3.24 2.84 0.24
CA TYR A 125 -4.09 3.41 1.28
C TYR A 125 -5.27 4.20 0.70
N TYR A 126 -5.05 5.05 -0.32
CA TYR A 126 -6.13 5.85 -0.91
C TYR A 126 -7.00 5.09 -1.90
N ILE A 127 -6.42 4.16 -2.66
CA ILE A 127 -7.15 3.32 -3.60
C ILE A 127 -7.96 2.25 -2.88
N GLY A 128 -7.54 1.94 -1.65
CA GLY A 128 -8.02 0.84 -0.84
C GLY A 128 -9.49 0.61 -1.10
N ASN A 129 -9.81 -0.53 -1.71
CA ASN A 129 -11.18 -0.98 -1.72
C ASN A 129 -11.63 -1.08 -0.24
N GLN A 130 -12.93 -1.04 -0.03
CA GLN A 130 -13.62 -0.99 1.24
C GLN A 130 -13.09 -2.01 2.28
N LEU A 131 -12.67 -3.20 1.81
CA LEU A 131 -12.01 -4.26 2.61
C LEU A 131 -10.55 -3.98 2.97
N ILE A 132 -9.82 -3.25 2.12
CA ILE A 132 -8.47 -2.77 2.44
C ILE A 132 -8.61 -1.71 3.55
N HIS A 133 -9.54 -0.77 3.41
CA HIS A 133 -9.79 0.23 4.47
C HIS A 133 -10.13 -0.42 5.82
N SER A 134 -10.94 -1.47 5.87
CA SER A 134 -11.26 -2.18 7.12
C SER A 134 -10.04 -2.88 7.75
N LEU A 135 -9.03 -3.27 6.96
CA LEU A 135 -7.77 -3.83 7.46
C LEU A 135 -6.78 -2.77 7.96
N PHE A 136 -6.91 -1.49 7.57
CA PHE A 136 -5.87 -0.46 7.81
C PHE A 136 -6.27 0.72 8.71
N TYR A 137 -7.54 0.88 9.09
CA TYR A 137 -8.02 2.12 9.75
C TYR A 137 -8.28 2.04 11.26
N GLN A 138 -8.21 0.86 11.89
CA GLN A 138 -8.35 0.78 13.34
C GLN A 138 -7.03 0.97 14.08
N GLN A 139 -7.12 1.46 15.33
CA GLN A 139 -5.99 1.80 16.19
C GLN A 139 -4.88 0.74 16.12
N SER A 140 -3.66 1.23 15.88
CA SER A 140 -2.43 0.44 15.80
C SER A 140 -2.27 -0.41 17.05
N THR A 141 -2.61 -1.69 16.94
CA THR A 141 -1.98 -2.70 17.80
C THR A 141 -0.61 -2.99 17.20
N THR A 142 0.42 -2.86 18.04
CA THR A 142 1.79 -3.12 17.62
C THR A 142 2.04 -4.62 17.65
N HIS A 143 1.70 -5.30 16.56
CA HIS A 143 2.14 -6.69 16.37
C HIS A 143 3.63 -6.73 16.03
N ARG A 144 4.36 -7.56 16.77
CA ARG A 144 5.79 -7.78 16.54
C ARG A 144 5.98 -9.02 15.68
N PHE A 145 6.74 -8.88 14.59
CA PHE A 145 7.11 -9.99 13.72
C PHE A 145 8.52 -10.47 14.07
N GLU A 146 8.66 -11.78 14.30
CA GLU A 146 9.92 -12.42 14.67
C GLU A 146 10.19 -13.61 13.75
N ALA A 147 11.41 -13.78 13.26
CA ALA A 147 11.78 -14.95 12.46
C ALA A 147 11.96 -16.19 13.37
N LEU A 148 11.77 -17.38 12.79
CA LEU A 148 12.09 -18.63 13.47
C LEU A 148 13.59 -18.71 13.77
N THR A 149 13.91 -19.07 15.00
CA THR A 149 15.27 -19.29 15.51
C THR A 149 15.27 -20.54 16.38
N LEU A 150 16.45 -21.07 16.68
CA LEU A 150 16.57 -22.20 17.61
C LEU A 150 16.06 -21.85 19.02
N SER A 151 16.11 -20.58 19.42
CA SER A 151 15.64 -20.14 20.75
C SER A 151 14.13 -20.01 20.87
N ASN A 152 13.39 -19.91 19.76
CA ASN A 152 11.93 -19.80 19.75
C ASN A 152 11.26 -20.99 19.01
N TRP A 153 11.95 -22.13 18.95
CA TRP A 153 11.45 -23.33 18.28
C TRP A 153 10.26 -23.94 18.99
N ASP A 154 10.37 -24.12 20.31
CA ASP A 154 9.32 -24.72 21.15
C ASP A 154 8.05 -23.86 21.16
N ASP A 155 8.23 -22.55 21.11
CA ASP A 155 7.18 -21.54 20.95
C ASP A 155 6.30 -21.81 19.71
N VAL A 156 6.89 -22.20 18.58
CA VAL A 156 6.14 -22.52 17.34
C VAL A 156 5.37 -23.82 17.47
N ASN A 157 6.01 -24.84 18.03
CA ASN A 157 5.36 -26.13 18.26
C ASN A 157 4.18 -25.97 19.22
N GLN A 158 4.37 -25.19 20.30
CA GLN A 158 3.31 -24.88 21.24
C GLN A 158 2.16 -24.13 20.56
N TYR A 159 2.45 -23.16 19.69
CA TYR A 159 1.41 -22.47 18.92
C TYR A 159 0.61 -23.45 18.06
N ILE A 160 1.27 -24.30 17.26
CA ILE A 160 0.61 -25.28 16.39
C ILE A 160 -0.23 -26.26 17.22
N GLU A 161 0.34 -26.83 18.30
CA GLU A 161 -0.39 -27.73 19.20
C GLU A 161 -1.61 -27.06 19.83
N GLN A 162 -1.46 -25.81 20.28
CA GLN A 162 -2.55 -25.06 20.89
C GLN A 162 -3.66 -24.81 19.87
N ARG A 163 -3.33 -24.43 18.62
CA ARG A 163 -4.33 -24.25 17.56
C ARG A 163 -5.14 -25.52 17.34
N TYR A 164 -4.52 -26.70 17.27
CA TYR A 164 -5.26 -27.97 17.15
C TYR A 164 -6.15 -28.29 18.36
N ARG A 165 -5.76 -27.87 19.57
CA ARG A 165 -6.52 -28.13 20.80
C ARG A 165 -7.67 -27.15 21.03
N THR A 166 -7.53 -25.90 20.61
CA THR A 166 -8.43 -24.81 21.01
C THR A 166 -9.25 -24.22 19.86
N VAL A 167 -9.05 -24.70 18.63
CA VAL A 167 -9.82 -24.22 17.47
C VAL A 167 -11.33 -24.41 17.69
N LYS A 168 -12.08 -23.40 17.23
CA LYS A 168 -13.54 -23.34 17.26
C LYS A 168 -14.00 -22.65 15.98
N GLU A 169 -15.30 -22.60 15.77
CA GLU A 169 -15.86 -21.72 14.74
C GLU A 169 -15.70 -20.26 15.15
N PHE A 170 -15.34 -19.42 14.19
CA PHE A 170 -15.18 -17.98 14.40
C PHE A 170 -16.19 -17.23 13.51
N PRO A 171 -17.27 -16.67 14.10
CA PRO A 171 -18.11 -15.74 13.37
C PRO A 171 -17.34 -14.43 13.19
N VAL A 172 -17.19 -14.02 11.94
CA VAL A 172 -16.48 -12.80 11.55
C VAL A 172 -17.49 -11.81 11.02
N HIS A 173 -17.81 -10.83 11.86
CA HIS A 173 -18.64 -9.69 11.49
C HIS A 173 -17.72 -8.55 11.05
N ARG A 174 -17.94 -8.04 9.85
CA ARG A 174 -17.24 -6.86 9.32
C ARG A 174 -18.26 -5.84 8.89
N ILE A 175 -18.13 -4.65 9.42
CA ILE A 175 -18.94 -3.51 8.99
C ILE A 175 -18.10 -2.71 8.01
N HIS A 176 -18.67 -2.41 6.86
CA HIS A 176 -18.08 -1.51 5.93
C HIS A 176 -17.91 -0.12 6.59
N PRO A 177 -16.68 0.46 6.64
CA PRO A 177 -16.45 1.75 7.30
C PRO A 177 -17.25 2.92 6.69
N VAL A 178 -17.33 3.00 5.36
CA VAL A 178 -18.08 4.03 4.59
C VAL A 178 -19.55 3.67 4.31
N THR A 179 -19.90 2.55 3.65
CA THR A 179 -21.29 2.23 3.30
C THR A 179 -22.13 1.71 4.47
N LYS A 180 -21.48 1.31 5.58
CA LYS A 180 -22.11 0.65 6.74
C LYS A 180 -22.77 -0.69 6.42
N GLU A 181 -22.50 -1.30 5.26
CA GLU A 181 -22.93 -2.67 4.94
C GLU A 181 -22.27 -3.69 5.86
N ASN A 182 -23.03 -4.71 6.27
CA ASN A 182 -22.54 -5.79 7.11
C ASN A 182 -22.16 -6.99 6.23
N PHE A 183 -20.94 -7.47 6.42
CA PHE A 183 -20.46 -8.73 5.88
C PHE A 183 -20.31 -9.72 7.03
N GLU A 184 -20.97 -10.88 6.89
CA GLU A 184 -20.87 -11.96 7.86
C GLU A 184 -20.22 -13.16 7.19
N TYR A 185 -19.08 -13.57 7.75
CA TYR A 185 -18.37 -14.77 7.35
C TYR A 185 -18.26 -15.70 8.57
N VAL A 186 -18.09 -17.00 8.34
CA VAL A 186 -17.83 -17.96 9.40
C VAL A 186 -16.62 -18.78 8.99
N TYR A 187 -15.54 -18.67 9.77
CA TYR A 187 -14.45 -19.64 9.67
C TYR A 187 -14.87 -20.89 10.40
N THR A 188 -15.02 -21.98 9.66
CA THR A 188 -15.22 -23.29 10.27
C THR A 188 -13.95 -23.76 10.97
N VAL A 189 -14.08 -24.78 11.81
CA VAL A 189 -12.92 -25.47 12.41
C VAL A 189 -12.00 -26.00 11.31
N GLU A 190 -12.56 -26.54 10.23
CA GLU A 190 -11.80 -27.08 9.11
C GLU A 190 -11.04 -25.99 8.35
N ASP A 191 -11.68 -24.85 8.05
CA ASP A 191 -11.03 -23.70 7.40
C ASP A 191 -9.82 -23.21 8.20
N SER A 192 -9.99 -23.11 9.52
CA SER A 192 -8.94 -22.67 10.43
C SER A 192 -7.78 -23.67 10.48
N LEU A 193 -8.05 -24.97 10.54
CA LEU A 193 -6.99 -25.99 10.60
C LEU A 193 -6.32 -26.26 9.25
N ASN A 194 -6.99 -25.96 8.13
CA ASN A 194 -6.38 -26.04 6.80
C ASN A 194 -5.16 -25.13 6.70
N ALA A 195 -5.16 -23.98 7.36
CA ALA A 195 -4.01 -23.06 7.42
C ALA A 195 -2.73 -23.69 8.02
N LEU A 196 -2.87 -24.77 8.80
CA LEU A 196 -1.78 -25.48 9.49
C LEU A 196 -1.32 -26.76 8.77
N LYS A 197 -2.01 -27.17 7.70
CA LYS A 197 -1.62 -28.37 6.95
C LYS A 197 -0.28 -28.19 6.24
N HIS A 198 0.44 -29.30 6.08
CA HIS A 198 1.73 -29.39 5.38
C HIS A 198 2.87 -28.55 5.98
N ILE A 199 2.78 -28.11 7.25
CA ILE A 199 3.87 -27.33 7.89
C ILE A 199 4.99 -28.26 8.33
N HIS A 200 6.13 -28.18 7.65
CA HIS A 200 7.36 -28.92 7.95
C HIS A 200 8.45 -27.94 8.41
N LEU A 201 8.50 -27.64 9.71
CA LEU A 201 9.37 -26.59 10.26
C LEU A 201 10.87 -26.83 10.00
N GLU A 202 11.33 -28.07 10.14
CA GLU A 202 12.73 -28.44 9.88
C GLU A 202 13.14 -28.18 8.43
N GLU A 203 12.29 -28.59 7.47
CA GLU A 203 12.54 -28.34 6.05
C GLU A 203 12.53 -26.86 5.72
N LEU A 204 11.56 -26.11 6.25
CA LEU A 204 11.44 -24.66 6.02
C LEU A 204 12.62 -23.89 6.63
N TYR A 205 13.05 -24.26 7.84
CA TYR A 205 14.20 -23.64 8.51
C TYR A 205 15.51 -23.94 7.79
N ALA A 206 15.71 -25.19 7.34
CA ALA A 206 16.87 -25.58 6.55
C ALA A 206 16.91 -24.89 5.18
N LEU A 207 15.74 -24.61 4.60
CA LEU A 207 15.62 -23.89 3.33
C LEU A 207 16.03 -22.43 3.48
N ASP A 208 15.38 -21.70 4.40
CA ASP A 208 15.72 -20.33 4.80
C ASP A 208 14.99 -20.01 6.12
N PRO A 209 15.69 -19.68 7.22
CA PRO A 209 15.06 -19.34 8.50
C PRO A 209 14.03 -18.20 8.44
N SER A 210 14.13 -17.31 7.44
CA SER A 210 13.17 -16.22 7.24
C SER A 210 11.82 -16.67 6.68
N CYS A 211 11.70 -17.94 6.25
CA CYS A 211 10.44 -18.51 5.74
C CYS A 211 9.33 -18.52 6.77
N VAL A 212 9.68 -18.69 8.05
CA VAL A 212 8.70 -18.81 9.14
C VAL A 212 8.79 -17.56 10.01
N LYS A 213 7.65 -16.90 10.21
CA LYS A 213 7.53 -15.72 11.06
C LYS A 213 6.46 -15.94 12.11
N LEU A 214 6.80 -15.66 13.36
CA LEU A 214 5.87 -15.58 14.46
C LEU A 214 5.33 -14.17 14.58
N VAL A 215 4.06 -14.08 14.94
CA VAL A 215 3.39 -12.82 15.25
C VAL A 215 3.10 -12.81 16.75
N ARG A 216 3.59 -11.78 17.44
CA ARG A 216 3.32 -11.56 18.86
C ARG A 216 2.41 -10.36 19.04
N ASP A 217 1.48 -10.49 19.98
CA ASP A 217 0.63 -9.39 20.44
C ASP A 217 1.38 -8.46 21.40
N ALA A 218 0.68 -7.44 21.92
CA ALA A 218 1.25 -6.48 22.86
C ALA A 218 1.67 -7.09 24.22
N ASN A 219 1.19 -8.30 24.53
CA ASN A 219 1.55 -9.07 25.73
C ASN A 219 2.70 -10.06 25.47
N GLU A 220 3.38 -9.96 24.31
CA GLU A 220 4.43 -10.88 23.86
C GLU A 220 3.95 -12.33 23.66
N THR A 221 2.64 -12.56 23.61
CA THR A 221 2.05 -13.87 23.35
C THR A 221 1.98 -14.13 21.85
N ILE A 222 2.32 -15.35 21.42
CA ILE A 222 2.26 -15.72 20.01
C ILE A 222 0.79 -15.87 19.61
N CYS A 223 0.36 -15.00 18.69
CA CYS A 223 -0.98 -14.99 18.15
C CYS A 223 -1.04 -15.40 16.67
N GLY A 224 0.09 -15.55 15.99
CA GLY A 224 0.13 -15.91 14.57
C GLY A 224 1.38 -16.65 14.12
N LEU A 225 1.24 -17.41 13.04
CA LEU A 225 2.30 -18.15 12.36
C LEU A 225 2.20 -17.95 10.85
N PHE A 226 3.17 -17.24 10.27
CA PHE A 226 3.19 -16.91 8.85
C PHE A 226 4.30 -17.69 8.14
N ILE A 227 3.95 -18.34 7.03
CA ILE A 227 4.92 -19.05 6.18
C ILE A 227 5.00 -18.33 4.84
N ILE A 228 6.12 -17.66 4.62
CA ILE A 228 6.37 -16.78 3.48
C ILE A 228 7.73 -17.14 2.89
N ILE A 229 7.71 -17.90 1.79
CA ILE A 229 8.90 -18.46 1.18
C ILE A 229 9.42 -17.48 0.12
N PRO A 230 10.65 -16.95 0.23
CA PRO A 230 11.23 -16.12 -0.82
C PRO A 230 11.39 -16.94 -2.09
N ILE A 231 11.08 -16.39 -3.26
CA ILE A 231 11.26 -17.04 -4.55
C ILE A 231 12.64 -16.67 -5.10
N ASN A 232 13.54 -17.64 -5.19
CA ASN A 232 14.89 -17.51 -5.74
C ASN A 232 15.43 -18.88 -6.21
N GLU A 233 16.68 -18.92 -6.69
CA GLU A 233 17.31 -20.14 -7.19
C GLU A 233 17.37 -21.29 -6.17
N ARG A 234 17.41 -20.99 -4.86
CA ARG A 234 17.50 -21.99 -3.79
C ARG A 234 16.15 -22.60 -3.41
N THR A 235 15.09 -21.82 -3.54
CA THR A 235 13.74 -22.22 -3.10
C THR A 235 12.85 -22.71 -4.24
N LEU A 236 13.16 -22.37 -5.49
CA LEU A 236 12.35 -22.76 -6.64
C LEU A 236 12.21 -24.28 -6.80
N SER A 237 13.27 -25.06 -6.56
CA SER A 237 13.18 -26.53 -6.62
C SER A 237 12.24 -27.08 -5.55
N TYR A 238 12.27 -26.52 -4.34
CA TYR A 238 11.36 -26.86 -3.25
C TYR A 238 9.91 -26.52 -3.62
N LEU A 239 9.65 -25.30 -4.11
CA LEU A 239 8.31 -24.85 -4.48
C LEU A 239 7.68 -25.66 -5.63
N ARG A 240 8.49 -26.35 -6.44
CA ARG A 240 7.98 -27.22 -7.52
C ARG A 240 7.52 -28.59 -7.04
N THR A 241 7.94 -29.03 -5.86
CA THR A 241 7.66 -30.39 -5.36
C THR A 241 6.70 -30.42 -4.18
N GLN A 242 6.48 -29.28 -3.54
CA GLN A 242 5.81 -29.23 -2.25
C GLN A 242 4.29 -29.02 -2.40
N PRO A 243 3.46 -29.61 -1.53
CA PRO A 243 2.04 -29.31 -1.46
C PRO A 243 1.77 -27.80 -1.41
N LEU A 244 0.62 -27.39 -1.91
CA LEU A 244 0.16 -26.00 -2.06
C LEU A 244 0.92 -25.17 -3.10
N SER A 245 2.18 -25.49 -3.41
CA SER A 245 3.01 -24.68 -4.33
C SER A 245 3.25 -25.35 -5.68
N SER A 246 3.39 -26.68 -5.70
CA SER A 246 3.85 -27.45 -6.85
C SER A 246 3.01 -27.25 -8.12
N ALA A 247 1.67 -27.22 -8.00
CA ALA A 247 0.78 -27.07 -9.15
C ALA A 247 1.04 -25.76 -9.91
N TYR A 248 1.17 -24.64 -9.18
CA TYR A 248 1.50 -23.35 -9.78
C TYR A 248 2.91 -23.36 -10.39
N PHE A 249 3.95 -23.62 -9.60
CA PHE A 249 5.32 -23.48 -10.09
C PHE A 249 5.71 -24.50 -11.17
N SER A 250 5.07 -25.67 -11.20
CA SER A 250 5.29 -26.65 -12.26
C SER A 250 4.50 -26.35 -13.54
N SER A 251 3.48 -25.49 -13.48
CA SER A 251 2.73 -25.05 -14.66
C SER A 251 3.44 -23.92 -15.43
N LEU A 252 4.38 -23.22 -14.80
CA LEU A 252 5.08 -22.08 -15.40
C LEU A 252 6.01 -22.53 -16.55
N PRO A 253 6.05 -21.79 -17.67
CA PRO A 253 7.08 -22.00 -18.69
C PRO A 253 8.49 -21.83 -18.13
N GLU A 254 9.47 -22.56 -18.66
CA GLU A 254 10.88 -22.44 -18.21
C GLU A 254 11.43 -21.01 -18.34
N SER A 255 10.95 -20.23 -19.33
CA SER A 255 11.32 -18.82 -19.45
C SER A 255 10.87 -17.97 -18.26
N GLU A 256 9.68 -18.25 -17.70
CA GLU A 256 9.19 -17.55 -16.51
C GLU A 256 9.91 -18.03 -15.25
N LEU A 257 10.20 -19.33 -15.16
CA LEU A 257 11.00 -19.89 -14.07
C LEU A 257 12.41 -19.29 -14.05
N ASP A 258 13.02 -19.06 -15.21
CA ASP A 258 14.32 -18.41 -15.32
C ASP A 258 14.29 -16.95 -14.81
N GLU A 259 13.21 -16.20 -15.04
CA GLU A 259 13.04 -14.86 -14.46
C GLU A 259 12.90 -14.88 -12.92
N LEU A 260 12.47 -16.01 -12.36
CA LEU A 260 12.32 -16.22 -10.92
C LEU A 260 13.62 -16.68 -10.23
N LYS A 261 14.64 -17.11 -10.98
CA LYS A 261 15.95 -17.56 -10.46
C LYS A 261 16.85 -16.39 -10.07
N ALA A 262 16.42 -15.56 -9.12
CA ALA A 262 17.31 -14.61 -8.47
C ALA A 262 18.42 -15.36 -7.69
N PRO A 263 19.64 -14.79 -7.55
CA PRO A 263 20.67 -15.34 -6.68
C PRO A 263 20.14 -15.54 -5.25
N GLY A 264 20.62 -16.55 -4.53
CA GLY A 264 20.05 -16.93 -3.23
C GLY A 264 20.12 -15.87 -2.11
N ASN A 265 20.89 -14.79 -2.27
CA ASN A 265 20.90 -13.64 -1.37
C ASN A 265 19.92 -12.52 -1.80
N GLN A 266 19.19 -12.73 -2.88
CA GLN A 266 18.15 -11.88 -3.43
C GLN A 266 16.85 -12.69 -3.55
N ARG A 267 15.78 -12.03 -3.99
CA ARG A 267 14.52 -12.69 -4.33
C ARG A 267 13.87 -12.03 -5.53
N SER A 268 13.18 -12.83 -6.33
CA SER A 268 12.32 -12.37 -7.42
C SER A 268 10.88 -12.17 -6.99
N GLY A 269 10.48 -12.71 -5.83
CA GLY A 269 9.12 -12.65 -5.31
C GLY A 269 8.97 -13.39 -3.99
N TYR A 270 7.72 -13.62 -3.58
CA TYR A 270 7.36 -14.43 -2.42
C TYR A 270 6.22 -15.39 -2.74
N PHE A 271 6.31 -16.62 -2.24
CA PHE A 271 5.18 -17.52 -2.11
C PHE A 271 4.65 -17.45 -0.69
N ILE A 272 3.44 -16.92 -0.50
CA ILE A 272 2.76 -16.86 0.79
C ILE A 272 1.92 -18.13 0.91
N LYS A 273 2.43 -19.09 1.68
CA LYS A 273 1.78 -20.37 1.91
C LYS A 273 0.60 -20.23 2.88
N THR A 274 0.83 -19.53 3.99
CA THR A 274 -0.20 -19.30 5.01
C THR A 274 0.13 -18.07 5.83
N LEU A 275 -0.91 -17.38 6.30
CA LEU A 275 -0.86 -16.28 7.26
C LEU A 275 -1.82 -16.63 8.41
N ASP A 276 -1.51 -17.66 9.19
CA ASP A 276 -2.40 -18.14 10.26
C ASP A 276 -2.39 -17.19 11.47
N VAL A 277 -3.56 -16.99 12.05
CA VAL A 277 -3.77 -16.27 13.31
C VAL A 277 -4.69 -17.07 14.21
N CYS A 278 -4.50 -16.96 15.52
CA CYS A 278 -5.24 -17.78 16.47
C CYS A 278 -6.74 -17.43 16.55
N ASP A 279 -7.10 -16.19 16.22
CA ASP A 279 -8.47 -15.72 16.13
C ASP A 279 -8.65 -14.84 14.87
N PRO A 280 -9.22 -15.37 13.77
CA PRO A 280 -9.47 -14.59 12.57
C PRO A 280 -10.65 -13.60 12.71
N SER A 281 -11.42 -13.67 13.81
CA SER A 281 -12.44 -12.66 14.11
C SER A 281 -11.83 -11.38 14.69
N ASP A 282 -10.67 -11.51 15.36
CA ASP A 282 -9.90 -10.40 15.90
C ASP A 282 -9.35 -9.50 14.77
N GLU A 283 -9.76 -8.23 14.81
CA GLU A 283 -9.45 -7.25 13.75
C GLU A 283 -7.96 -6.89 13.72
N ALA A 284 -7.32 -6.85 14.89
CA ALA A 284 -5.92 -6.51 15.07
C ALA A 284 -5.02 -7.62 14.50
N MET A 285 -5.38 -8.89 14.72
CA MET A 285 -4.69 -10.04 14.13
C MET A 285 -4.88 -10.09 12.61
N MET A 286 -6.11 -9.86 12.12
CA MET A 286 -6.38 -9.81 10.69
C MET A 286 -5.63 -8.67 10.00
N GLN A 287 -5.52 -7.51 10.64
CA GLN A 287 -4.67 -6.41 10.17
C GLN A 287 -3.22 -6.85 10.02
N ALA A 288 -2.67 -7.64 10.94
CA ALA A 288 -1.30 -8.16 10.84
C ALA A 288 -1.10 -9.01 9.57
N THR A 289 -2.09 -9.83 9.19
CA THR A 289 -2.05 -10.61 7.93
C THR A 289 -2.03 -9.70 6.69
N GLY A 290 -2.87 -8.66 6.67
CA GLY A 290 -2.94 -7.68 5.58
C GLY A 290 -1.63 -6.89 5.44
N ILE A 291 -1.08 -6.40 6.56
CA ILE A 291 0.22 -5.72 6.61
C ILE A 291 1.32 -6.64 6.06
N ALA A 292 1.34 -7.90 6.47
CA ALA A 292 2.32 -8.86 5.97
C ALA A 292 2.19 -9.03 4.46
N PHE A 293 1.00 -9.31 3.92
CA PHE A 293 0.81 -9.49 2.49
C PHE A 293 1.29 -8.27 1.69
N ILE A 294 0.84 -7.07 2.06
CA ILE A 294 1.20 -5.83 1.36
C ILE A 294 2.69 -5.54 1.45
N THR A 295 3.32 -5.76 2.60
CA THR A 295 4.77 -5.56 2.76
C THR A 295 5.57 -6.44 1.78
N HIS A 296 5.16 -7.69 1.58
CA HIS A 296 5.83 -8.59 0.64
C HIS A 296 5.54 -8.21 -0.82
N MET A 297 4.30 -7.80 -1.12
CA MET A 297 3.92 -7.24 -2.41
C MET A 297 4.79 -6.01 -2.77
N LEU A 298 4.91 -5.05 -1.85
CA LEU A 298 5.65 -3.81 -2.07
C LEU A 298 7.17 -3.99 -2.15
N SER A 299 7.71 -5.04 -1.53
CA SER A 299 9.15 -5.25 -1.44
C SER A 299 9.72 -6.00 -2.65
N ALA A 300 9.02 -7.00 -3.19
CA ALA A 300 9.48 -7.78 -4.33
C ALA A 300 8.71 -7.51 -5.63
N GLY A 301 7.51 -6.96 -5.54
CA GLY A 301 6.65 -6.73 -6.70
C GLY A 301 6.09 -8.01 -7.31
N PHE A 302 6.38 -9.19 -6.77
CA PHE A 302 5.80 -10.46 -7.19
C PHE A 302 5.42 -11.30 -5.97
N VAL A 303 4.14 -11.63 -5.87
CA VAL A 303 3.59 -12.45 -4.79
C VAL A 303 2.65 -13.47 -5.38
N VAL A 304 2.77 -14.70 -4.91
CA VAL A 304 1.84 -15.80 -5.16
C VAL A 304 1.32 -16.26 -3.81
N ALA A 305 0.01 -16.35 -3.63
CA ALA A 305 -0.62 -16.85 -2.43
C ALA A 305 -1.60 -17.98 -2.76
N ALA A 306 -1.70 -18.95 -1.85
CA ALA A 306 -2.65 -20.05 -1.92
C ALA A 306 -3.27 -20.26 -0.54
N PRO A 307 -4.12 -19.32 -0.06
CA PRO A 307 -4.77 -19.46 1.24
C PRO A 307 -5.80 -20.62 1.20
N PRO A 308 -6.21 -21.15 2.36
CA PRO A 308 -7.36 -22.04 2.44
C PRO A 308 -8.60 -21.46 1.74
N PRO A 309 -9.45 -22.30 1.12
CA PRO A 309 -10.61 -21.84 0.37
C PRO A 309 -11.66 -21.26 1.31
N HIS A 310 -11.61 -19.94 1.52
CA HIS A 310 -12.57 -19.20 2.33
C HIS A 310 -12.95 -17.88 1.63
N PRO A 311 -14.22 -17.42 1.71
CA PRO A 311 -14.66 -16.21 1.01
C PRO A 311 -13.91 -14.94 1.44
N LEU A 312 -13.62 -14.76 2.73
CA LEU A 312 -12.96 -13.54 3.24
C LEU A 312 -11.56 -13.30 2.64
N PRO A 313 -10.58 -14.23 2.73
CA PRO A 313 -9.25 -14.00 2.14
C PRO A 313 -9.32 -13.90 0.62
N ARG A 314 -10.26 -14.61 -0.04
CA ARG A 314 -10.51 -14.45 -1.48
C ARG A 314 -10.89 -13.01 -1.82
N ASP A 315 -11.89 -12.47 -1.15
CA ASP A 315 -12.41 -11.13 -1.43
C ASP A 315 -11.35 -10.06 -1.13
N ILE A 316 -10.58 -10.23 -0.04
CA ILE A 316 -9.44 -9.36 0.29
C ILE A 316 -8.37 -9.39 -0.81
N LEU A 317 -7.92 -10.57 -1.25
CA LEU A 317 -6.87 -10.71 -2.26
C LEU A 317 -7.30 -10.15 -3.63
N LEU A 318 -8.54 -10.41 -4.03
CA LEU A 318 -9.12 -9.83 -5.24
C LEU A 318 -9.21 -8.30 -5.13
N SER A 319 -9.58 -7.78 -3.96
CA SER A 319 -9.65 -6.33 -3.72
C SER A 319 -8.28 -5.63 -3.80
N LEU A 320 -7.19 -6.38 -3.56
CA LEU A 320 -5.81 -5.93 -3.74
C LEU A 320 -5.32 -6.00 -5.19
N GLY A 321 -6.15 -6.53 -6.10
CA GLY A 321 -5.84 -6.69 -7.51
C GLY A 321 -5.10 -7.99 -7.87
N CYS A 322 -5.17 -9.01 -7.01
CA CYS A 322 -4.66 -10.34 -7.35
C CYS A 322 -5.41 -10.93 -8.55
N GLU A 323 -4.65 -11.55 -9.45
CA GLU A 323 -5.18 -12.34 -10.55
C GLU A 323 -5.27 -13.82 -10.14
N ILE A 324 -6.26 -14.52 -10.68
CA ILE A 324 -6.42 -15.95 -10.51
C ILE A 324 -5.95 -16.63 -11.80
N PRO A 325 -4.81 -17.34 -11.81
CA PRO A 325 -4.39 -18.12 -12.96
C PRO A 325 -5.30 -19.33 -13.15
N ASP A 326 -5.33 -19.88 -14.37
CA ASP A 326 -6.09 -21.10 -14.71
C ASP A 326 -5.38 -22.37 -14.22
N VAL A 327 -5.04 -22.39 -12.94
CA VAL A 327 -4.35 -23.48 -12.26
C VAL A 327 -4.89 -23.56 -10.84
N VAL A 328 -5.19 -24.77 -10.38
CA VAL A 328 -5.68 -25.06 -9.03
C VAL A 328 -4.90 -26.22 -8.42
N HIS A 329 -4.95 -26.33 -7.10
CA HIS A 329 -4.48 -27.50 -6.37
C HIS A 329 -5.59 -28.07 -5.48
N TYR A 330 -5.38 -29.29 -4.97
CA TYR A 330 -6.36 -29.99 -4.11
C TYR A 330 -5.77 -30.33 -2.74
N ASP A 331 -4.60 -29.81 -2.40
CA ASP A 331 -3.79 -30.32 -1.27
C ASP A 331 -4.39 -30.08 0.13
N TYR A 332 -5.48 -29.31 0.28
CA TYR A 332 -6.13 -29.15 1.59
C TYR A 332 -6.97 -30.36 1.97
N ASP A 333 -7.82 -30.86 1.07
CA ASP A 333 -8.83 -31.89 1.35
C ASP A 333 -8.99 -32.93 0.23
N GLU A 334 -8.13 -32.89 -0.79
CA GLU A 334 -8.12 -33.71 -2.01
C GLU A 334 -9.38 -33.59 -2.88
N ARG A 335 -10.27 -32.63 -2.59
CA ARG A 335 -11.60 -32.52 -3.22
C ARG A 335 -11.91 -31.13 -3.75
N THR A 336 -11.56 -30.11 -2.98
CA THR A 336 -11.89 -28.72 -3.27
C THR A 336 -10.80 -28.09 -4.13
N PRO A 337 -11.10 -27.72 -5.39
CA PRO A 337 -10.14 -27.01 -6.22
C PRO A 337 -9.85 -25.65 -5.60
N THR A 338 -8.60 -25.43 -5.21
CA THR A 338 -8.16 -24.20 -4.55
C THR A 338 -7.33 -23.36 -5.52
N PRO A 339 -7.73 -22.11 -5.80
CA PRO A 339 -7.02 -21.24 -6.74
C PRO A 339 -5.78 -20.60 -6.11
N TYR A 340 -4.88 -20.16 -6.99
CA TYR A 340 -3.80 -19.24 -6.63
C TYR A 340 -4.24 -17.79 -6.79
N TYR A 341 -3.59 -16.89 -6.04
CA TYR A 341 -3.75 -15.45 -6.15
C TYR A 341 -2.38 -14.83 -6.43
N VAL A 342 -2.25 -14.16 -7.57
CA VAL A 342 -0.96 -13.69 -8.08
C VAL A 342 -1.00 -12.18 -8.26
N ILE A 343 0.03 -11.49 -7.77
CA ILE A 343 0.32 -10.10 -8.12
C ILE A 343 1.70 -10.06 -8.75
N ASP A 344 1.80 -9.48 -9.94
CA ASP A 344 3.06 -9.15 -10.58
C ASP A 344 3.08 -7.68 -11.02
N THR A 345 3.80 -6.87 -10.26
CA THR A 345 4.05 -5.44 -10.49
C THR A 345 5.49 -5.20 -10.95
N ARG A 346 6.23 -6.22 -11.38
CA ARG A 346 7.61 -6.06 -11.84
C ARG A 346 7.65 -5.41 -13.21
N GLY A 347 8.61 -4.50 -13.40
CA GLY A 347 8.89 -3.87 -14.68
C GLY A 347 7.67 -3.15 -15.27
N LYS A 348 7.25 -3.55 -16.48
CA LYS A 348 6.12 -2.93 -17.18
C LYS A 348 4.75 -3.35 -16.61
N LYS A 349 4.67 -4.48 -15.90
CA LYS A 349 3.41 -5.02 -15.35
C LYS A 349 2.83 -4.12 -14.24
N LEU A 350 3.65 -3.27 -13.62
CA LEU A 350 3.17 -2.22 -12.70
C LEU A 350 2.11 -1.34 -13.36
N HIS A 351 2.30 -0.92 -14.62
CA HIS A 351 1.33 -0.07 -15.30
C HIS A 351 -0.02 -0.75 -15.46
N ASP A 352 -0.01 -2.03 -15.85
CA ASP A 352 -1.22 -2.83 -16.02
C ASP A 352 -1.95 -2.99 -14.68
N TYR A 353 -1.21 -3.31 -13.61
CA TYR A 353 -1.75 -3.36 -12.26
C TYR A 353 -2.39 -2.03 -11.83
N LEU A 354 -1.68 -0.90 -11.99
CA LEU A 354 -2.18 0.42 -11.63
C LEU A 354 -3.48 0.75 -12.39
N ASN A 355 -3.52 0.48 -13.70
CA ASN A 355 -4.68 0.73 -14.54
C ASN A 355 -5.89 -0.09 -14.09
N ARG A 356 -5.71 -1.40 -13.87
CA ARG A 356 -6.79 -2.28 -13.42
C ARG A 356 -7.40 -1.81 -12.10
N MET A 357 -6.55 -1.46 -11.14
CA MET A 357 -7.02 -1.00 -9.83
C MET A 357 -7.79 0.31 -9.93
N ILE A 358 -7.35 1.28 -10.75
CA ILE A 358 -8.09 2.53 -10.97
C ILE A 358 -9.45 2.24 -11.60
N SER A 359 -9.49 1.38 -12.63
CA SER A 359 -10.74 0.99 -13.27
C SER A 359 -11.69 0.31 -12.29
N SER A 360 -11.17 -0.50 -11.36
CA SER A 360 -11.98 -1.20 -10.35
C SER A 360 -12.72 -0.27 -9.39
N ILE A 361 -12.23 0.97 -9.20
CA ILE A 361 -12.87 1.98 -8.34
C ILE A 361 -13.56 3.10 -9.13
N GLY A 362 -13.72 2.93 -10.45
CA GLY A 362 -14.44 3.89 -11.30
C GLY A 362 -13.73 5.22 -11.51
N LEU A 363 -12.40 5.27 -11.40
CA LEU A 363 -11.60 6.49 -11.62
C LEU A 363 -10.87 6.51 -12.97
N ALA A 364 -11.20 5.60 -13.89
CA ALA A 364 -10.52 5.51 -15.19
C ALA A 364 -10.62 6.83 -15.98
N ASP A 365 -11.82 7.41 -16.03
CA ASP A 365 -12.09 8.65 -16.76
C ASP A 365 -11.33 9.86 -16.17
N GLU A 366 -11.21 9.94 -14.83
CA GLU A 366 -10.46 11.00 -14.15
C GLU A 366 -8.95 10.98 -14.49
N ILE A 367 -8.44 9.82 -14.91
CA ILE A 367 -7.05 9.67 -15.37
C ILE A 367 -6.90 10.03 -16.84
N GLU A 368 -7.86 9.68 -17.69
CA GLU A 368 -7.85 9.99 -19.12
C GLU A 368 -8.09 11.48 -19.41
N GLU A 369 -9.00 12.13 -18.67
CA GLU A 369 -9.32 13.55 -18.82
C GLU A 369 -8.25 14.48 -18.20
N GLY A 370 -7.44 13.96 -17.28
CA GLY A 370 -6.48 14.78 -16.55
C GLY A 370 -5.11 14.89 -17.24
N SER A 371 -4.85 16.07 -17.83
CA SER A 371 -3.49 16.53 -18.14
C SER A 371 -2.57 16.44 -16.90
N VAL A 372 -1.25 16.23 -17.11
CA VAL A 372 -0.29 16.25 -15.99
C VAL A 372 -0.38 17.61 -15.29
N PRO A 373 -0.81 17.66 -14.02
CA PRO A 373 -1.05 18.90 -13.31
C PRO A 373 0.25 19.66 -13.10
N SER A 374 0.19 20.99 -13.23
CA SER A 374 1.30 21.90 -12.89
C SER A 374 1.79 21.74 -11.45
N PHE A 375 0.99 21.14 -10.57
CA PHE A 375 1.28 20.93 -9.15
C PHE A 375 2.18 19.72 -8.84
N LEU A 376 2.56 18.88 -9.82
CA LEU A 376 3.62 17.88 -9.62
C LEU A 376 5.02 18.49 -9.56
N LEU A 377 5.14 19.75 -9.98
CA LEU A 377 6.38 20.51 -10.05
C LEU A 377 6.45 21.49 -8.89
N THR A 378 7.66 21.64 -8.33
CA THR A 378 7.94 22.77 -7.44
C THR A 378 7.75 24.09 -8.20
N LYS A 379 7.51 25.21 -7.51
CA LYS A 379 7.42 26.53 -8.14
C LYS A 379 8.56 26.80 -9.13
N ARG A 380 9.78 26.44 -8.73
CA ARG A 380 10.97 26.61 -9.58
C ARG A 380 10.97 25.72 -10.81
N GLU A 381 10.53 24.48 -10.67
CA GLU A 381 10.38 23.57 -11.81
C GLU A 381 9.25 24.04 -12.74
N THR A 382 8.17 24.61 -12.21
CA THR A 382 7.09 25.22 -13.01
C THR A 382 7.61 26.40 -13.83
N GLU A 383 8.34 27.33 -13.22
CA GLU A 383 9.01 28.45 -13.92
C GLU A 383 9.92 27.95 -15.06
N VAL A 384 10.69 26.88 -14.79
CA VAL A 384 11.55 26.25 -15.81
C VAL A 384 10.73 25.62 -16.93
N VAL A 385 9.63 24.93 -16.61
CA VAL A 385 8.74 24.32 -17.62
C VAL A 385 8.06 25.35 -18.50
N GLU A 386 7.55 26.44 -17.94
CA GLU A 386 6.90 27.50 -18.72
C GLU A 386 7.84 28.08 -19.77
N LEU A 387 9.12 28.28 -19.42
CA LEU A 387 10.13 28.76 -20.34
C LEU A 387 10.56 27.69 -21.35
N LEU A 388 10.65 26.42 -20.93
CA LEU A 388 10.94 25.29 -21.83
C LEU A 388 9.85 25.11 -22.90
N VAL A 389 8.57 25.18 -22.52
CA VAL A 389 7.43 25.03 -23.43
C VAL A 389 7.37 26.18 -24.43
N LYS A 390 7.82 27.38 -24.02
CA LYS A 390 8.02 28.55 -24.90
C LYS A 390 9.25 28.45 -25.82
N GLY A 391 9.99 27.35 -25.78
CA GLY A 391 11.15 27.09 -26.65
C GLY A 391 12.47 27.70 -26.16
N SER A 392 12.54 28.20 -24.92
CA SER A 392 13.79 28.77 -24.39
C SER A 392 14.88 27.70 -24.20
N SER A 393 16.12 28.04 -24.54
CA SER A 393 17.32 27.26 -24.28
C SER A 393 17.68 27.23 -22.79
N ASN A 394 18.51 26.28 -22.35
CA ASN A 394 18.91 26.23 -20.93
C ASN A 394 19.69 27.49 -20.51
N ALA A 395 20.45 28.10 -21.42
CA ALA A 395 21.16 29.35 -21.21
C ALA A 395 20.20 30.53 -21.00
N GLU A 396 19.15 30.64 -21.83
CA GLU A 396 18.13 31.68 -21.68
C GLU A 396 17.32 31.51 -20.39
N ILE A 397 16.99 30.27 -20.02
CA ILE A 397 16.30 29.96 -18.76
C ILE A 397 17.19 30.33 -17.58
N ALA A 398 18.47 29.98 -17.64
CA ALA A 398 19.46 30.29 -16.60
C ALA A 398 19.54 31.81 -16.37
N SER A 399 19.65 32.59 -17.44
CA SER A 399 19.68 34.05 -17.38
C SER A 399 18.38 34.64 -16.83
N ARG A 400 17.21 34.17 -17.29
CA ARG A 400 15.91 34.71 -16.85
C ARG A 400 15.58 34.40 -15.40
N LEU A 401 16.02 33.23 -14.92
CA LEU A 401 15.73 32.78 -13.56
C LEU A 401 16.87 33.06 -12.57
N PHE A 402 17.97 33.68 -12.99
CA PHE A 402 19.17 33.89 -12.17
C PHE A 402 19.73 32.56 -11.59
N LEU A 403 19.85 31.55 -12.46
CA LEU A 403 20.41 30.23 -12.15
C LEU A 403 21.66 29.96 -12.98
N SER A 404 22.47 28.98 -12.58
CA SER A 404 23.47 28.41 -13.49
C SER A 404 22.81 27.48 -14.52
N GLU A 405 23.37 27.37 -15.72
CA GLU A 405 22.92 26.38 -16.72
C GLU A 405 22.93 24.94 -16.17
N ALA A 406 23.90 24.62 -15.30
CA ALA A 406 23.98 23.31 -14.66
C ALA A 406 22.77 23.07 -13.73
N THR A 407 22.34 24.10 -12.99
CA THR A 407 21.14 24.06 -12.15
C THR A 407 19.88 23.88 -13.00
N VAL A 408 19.77 24.60 -14.13
CA VAL A 408 18.65 24.41 -15.07
C VAL A 408 18.64 22.98 -15.62
N LYS A 409 19.78 22.44 -16.05
CA LYS A 409 19.89 21.04 -16.52
C LYS A 409 19.39 20.05 -15.45
N LYS A 410 19.73 20.28 -14.18
CA LYS A 410 19.21 19.47 -13.06
C LYS A 410 17.69 19.57 -12.92
N HIS A 411 17.14 20.78 -12.94
CA HIS A 411 15.68 20.97 -12.93
C HIS A 411 15.01 20.28 -14.13
N VAL A 412 15.52 20.43 -15.35
CA VAL A 412 14.98 19.77 -16.56
C VAL A 412 14.99 18.25 -16.40
N ALA A 413 16.10 17.68 -15.90
CA ALA A 413 16.18 16.24 -15.66
C ALA A 413 15.16 15.78 -14.60
N HIS A 414 14.98 16.56 -13.52
CA HIS A 414 13.98 16.27 -12.49
C HIS A 414 12.56 16.39 -13.02
N ILE A 415 12.25 17.42 -13.80
CA ILE A 415 10.96 17.61 -14.48
C ILE A 415 10.67 16.42 -15.39
N PHE A 416 11.61 16.05 -16.26
CA PHE A 416 11.43 14.94 -17.20
C PHE A 416 11.15 13.63 -16.46
N LYS A 417 11.86 13.40 -15.35
CA LYS A 417 11.62 12.26 -14.47
C LYS A 417 10.24 12.33 -13.80
N LYS A 418 9.88 13.46 -13.20
CA LYS A 418 8.59 13.66 -12.50
C LYS A 418 7.39 13.53 -13.42
N LEU A 419 7.50 14.00 -14.65
CA LEU A 419 6.41 13.99 -15.64
C LEU A 419 6.48 12.81 -16.61
N ASN A 420 7.44 11.91 -16.45
CA ASN A 420 7.67 10.75 -17.31
C ASN A 420 7.78 11.08 -18.82
N VAL A 421 8.42 12.21 -19.14
CA VAL A 421 8.68 12.63 -20.54
C VAL A 421 10.16 12.45 -20.87
N LYS A 422 10.45 12.03 -22.10
CA LYS A 422 11.81 11.75 -22.58
C LYS A 422 12.43 12.91 -23.35
N SER A 423 11.62 13.90 -23.74
CA SER A 423 12.09 15.01 -24.56
C SER A 423 11.31 16.29 -24.30
N ARG A 424 11.93 17.42 -24.66
CA ARG A 424 11.26 18.73 -24.68
C ARG A 424 10.01 18.72 -25.56
N GLY A 425 10.04 18.01 -26.69
CA GLY A 425 8.89 17.88 -27.58
C GLY A 425 7.71 17.17 -26.91
N GLN A 426 7.97 16.09 -26.17
CA GLN A 426 6.94 15.40 -25.37
C GLN A 426 6.40 16.32 -24.26
N LEU A 427 7.28 17.06 -23.57
CA LEU A 427 6.86 18.05 -22.56
C LEU A 427 5.96 19.14 -23.16
N SER A 428 6.31 19.71 -24.31
CA SER A 428 5.50 20.72 -24.99
C SER A 428 4.15 20.17 -25.41
N HIS A 429 4.11 18.99 -26.04
CA HIS A 429 2.86 18.34 -26.44
C HIS A 429 1.91 18.14 -25.24
N LEU A 430 2.48 17.72 -24.12
CA LEU A 430 1.76 17.48 -22.87
C LEU A 430 1.16 18.77 -22.28
N TYR A 431 1.86 19.91 -22.40
CA TYR A 431 1.38 21.21 -21.91
C TYR A 431 0.44 21.94 -22.89
N THR A 432 0.55 21.72 -24.20
CA THR A 432 -0.34 22.36 -25.20
C THR A 432 -1.78 21.84 -25.14
N LYS A 433 -2.02 20.62 -24.65
CA LYS A 433 -3.38 20.12 -24.36
C LYS A 433 -4.11 20.95 -23.30
N LYS A 434 -3.40 21.72 -22.46
CA LYS A 434 -3.94 22.55 -21.38
C LYS A 434 -4.48 23.92 -21.85
N THR A 435 -4.17 24.33 -23.10
CA THR A 435 -4.44 25.68 -23.63
C THR A 435 -5.41 25.71 -24.81
N LYS A 436 -6.07 24.60 -25.15
CA LYS A 436 -7.24 24.66 -26.03
C LYS A 436 -8.46 24.98 -25.16
N PRO A 437 -9.19 26.08 -25.45
CA PRO A 437 -10.39 26.47 -24.71
C PRO A 437 -11.51 25.45 -24.85
#